data_AF-A0A1B9N5B4-F1
#
_entry.id   AF-A0A1B9N5B4-F1
#
_cell.length_a   1.000
_cell.length_b   1.000
_cell.length_c   1.000
_cell.angle_alpha   90.00
_cell.angle_beta   90.00
_cell.angle_gamma   90.00
#
_symmetry.space_group_name_H-M   'P 1'
#
loop_
_entity.id
_entity.type
_entity.pdbx_description
1 polymer ?
#
loop_
_entity_poly.entity_id
_entity_poly.type
_entity_poly.pdbx_seq_one_letter_code
_entity_poly.pdbx_strand_id
1 'polypeptide(L)'
;MESEINKNYSYWEPESPPLTVLFSNIGKCLFNEFDNLEEINKKYLFKLIEEGITSSDDRLANATATGLIEAIINNSTSNPEQWKNFEEGLLKKSKEYALAVLAQN
;
A
#
# COMPACT_ATOMS: atom_id res chain seq x y z
N MET A 1 21.58 2.26 9.76
CA MET A 1 20.53 3.23 9.35
C MET A 1 19.23 2.64 9.83
N GLU A 2 18.58 3.24 10.82
CA GLU A 2 17.24 2.79 11.24
C GLU A 2 16.26 2.99 10.08
N SER A 3 15.43 1.98 9.83
CA SER A 3 14.37 2.09 8.84
C SER A 3 13.41 3.24 9.21
N GLU A 4 12.82 3.91 8.22
CA GLU A 4 11.79 4.93 8.49
C GLU A 4 10.61 4.37 9.32
N ILE A 5 10.38 3.07 9.23
CA ILE A 5 9.41 2.35 10.04
C ILE A 5 9.77 2.47 11.53
N ASN A 6 11.03 2.25 11.91
CA ASN A 6 11.47 2.32 13.31
C ASN A 6 11.33 3.74 13.88
N LYS A 7 11.66 4.77 13.09
CA LYS A 7 11.49 6.18 13.50
C LYS A 7 10.03 6.54 13.76
N ASN A 8 9.12 6.01 12.94
CA ASN A 8 7.69 6.20 13.17
C ASN A 8 7.25 5.53 14.47
N TYR A 9 7.68 4.30 14.76
CA TYR A 9 7.30 3.63 16.01
C TYR A 9 7.70 4.40 17.27
N SER A 10 8.92 4.93 17.34
CA SER A 10 9.38 5.71 18.50
C SER A 10 8.59 7.00 18.74
N TYR A 11 7.98 7.58 17.71
CA TYR A 11 7.13 8.77 17.84
C TYR A 11 5.83 8.48 18.60
N TRP A 12 5.29 7.26 18.50
CA TRP A 12 4.02 6.91 19.11
C TRP A 12 4.16 6.40 20.54
N GLU A 13 5.38 6.15 21.04
CA GLU A 13 5.57 5.61 22.39
C GLU A 13 4.97 6.54 23.48
N PRO A 14 4.24 5.99 24.47
CA PRO A 14 4.07 4.56 24.79
C PRO A 14 2.92 3.86 24.03
N GLU A 15 2.20 4.57 23.17
CA GLU A 15 1.08 4.04 22.38
C GLU A 15 1.57 3.35 21.10
N SER A 16 0.65 2.65 20.43
CA SER A 16 0.90 2.06 19.10
C SER A 16 0.36 2.97 18.00
N PRO A 17 1.07 3.14 16.87
CA PRO A 17 0.53 3.87 15.73
C PRO A 17 -0.78 3.25 15.23
N PRO A 18 -1.69 4.08 14.67
CA PRO A 18 -2.83 3.57 13.93
C PRO A 18 -2.38 2.63 12.81
N LEU A 19 -3.15 1.55 12.58
CA LEU A 19 -2.80 0.54 11.57
C LEU A 19 -2.70 1.14 10.15
N THR A 20 -3.53 2.16 9.86
CA THR A 20 -3.49 2.93 8.62
C THR A 20 -2.17 3.67 8.43
N VAL A 21 -1.56 4.22 9.49
CA VAL A 21 -0.25 4.89 9.44
C VAL A 21 0.85 3.87 9.13
N LEU A 22 0.81 2.70 9.76
CA LEU A 22 1.74 1.61 9.46
C LEU A 22 1.64 1.16 8.00
N PHE A 23 0.42 0.94 7.52
CA PHE A 23 0.17 0.52 6.14
C PHE A 23 0.56 1.61 5.13
N SER A 24 0.42 2.89 5.47
CA SER A 24 0.90 4.00 4.65
C SER A 24 2.42 3.97 4.46
N ASN A 25 3.16 3.71 5.53
CA ASN A 25 4.62 3.58 5.43
C ASN A 25 5.04 2.37 4.62
N ILE A 26 4.33 1.24 4.78
CA ILE A 26 4.55 0.03 3.96
C ILE A 26 4.27 0.36 2.49
N GLY A 27 3.17 1.02 2.16
CA GLY A 27 2.78 1.33 0.78
C GLY A 27 3.81 2.18 0.05
N LYS A 28 4.31 3.22 0.71
CA LYS A 28 5.38 4.07 0.18
C LYS A 28 6.65 3.26 -0.11
N CYS A 29 7.12 2.50 0.88
CA CYS A 29 8.34 1.71 0.74
C CYS A 29 8.18 0.64 -0.35
N LEU A 30 7.02 0.02 -0.41
CA LEU A 30 6.72 -1.04 -1.34
C LEU A 30 6.66 -0.55 -2.78
N PHE A 31 6.03 0.61 -3.03
CA PHE A 31 5.99 1.17 -4.37
C PHE A 31 7.40 1.57 -4.86
N ASN A 32 8.22 2.14 -3.98
CA ASN A 32 9.60 2.52 -4.32
C ASN A 32 10.48 1.30 -4.69
N GLU A 33 10.26 0.15 -4.05
CA GLU A 33 11.02 -1.08 -4.30
C GLU A 33 10.34 -2.00 -5.33
N PHE A 34 9.17 -1.64 -5.85
CA PHE A 34 8.32 -2.54 -6.63
C PHE A 34 9.04 -3.12 -7.86
N ASP A 35 9.77 -2.29 -8.60
CA ASP A 35 10.46 -2.73 -9.82
C ASP A 35 11.65 -3.66 -9.53
N ASN A 36 12.18 -3.62 -8.30
CA ASN A 36 13.27 -4.49 -7.85
C ASN A 36 12.77 -5.86 -7.37
N LEU A 37 11.46 -6.05 -7.22
CA LEU A 37 10.89 -7.33 -6.78
C LEU A 37 10.91 -8.36 -7.92
N GLU A 38 11.22 -9.60 -7.56
CA GLU A 38 11.01 -10.74 -8.45
C GLU A 38 9.52 -10.91 -8.78
N GLU A 39 9.22 -11.38 -9.99
CA GLU A 39 7.83 -11.56 -10.47
C GLU A 39 6.97 -12.45 -9.57
N ILE A 40 7.57 -13.46 -8.91
CA ILE A 40 6.83 -14.30 -7.96
C ILE A 40 6.41 -13.52 -6.71
N ASN A 41 7.27 -12.61 -6.23
CA ASN A 41 6.99 -11.76 -5.08
C ASN A 41 5.96 -10.69 -5.42
N LYS A 42 6.01 -10.12 -6.64
CA LYS A 42 4.96 -9.20 -7.14
C LYS A 42 3.60 -9.87 -7.17
N LYS A 43 3.49 -11.09 -7.72
CA LYS A 43 2.23 -11.84 -7.74
C LYS A 43 1.70 -12.14 -6.34
N TYR A 44 2.57 -12.53 -5.42
CA TYR A 44 2.19 -12.80 -4.04
C TYR A 44 1.71 -11.53 -3.33
N LEU A 45 2.40 -10.41 -3.54
CA LEU A 45 2.01 -9.11 -3.04
C LEU A 45 0.59 -8.73 -3.50
N PHE A 46 0.29 -8.80 -4.80
CA PHE A 46 -1.03 -8.41 -5.30
C PHE A 46 -2.15 -9.29 -4.73
N LYS A 47 -1.87 -10.58 -4.50
CA LYS A 47 -2.78 -11.46 -3.80
C LYS A 47 -3.04 -10.99 -2.36
N LEU A 48 -2.00 -10.63 -1.60
CA LEU A 48 -2.14 -10.13 -0.23
C LEU A 48 -2.91 -8.80 -0.17
N ILE A 49 -2.71 -7.90 -1.13
CA ILE A 49 -3.46 -6.64 -1.22
C ILE A 49 -4.95 -6.92 -1.44
N GLU A 50 -5.28 -7.84 -2.35
CA GLU A 50 -6.67 -8.23 -2.63
C GLU A 50 -7.32 -8.90 -1.43
N GLU A 51 -6.63 -9.82 -0.76
CA GLU A 51 -7.10 -10.46 0.47
C GLU A 51 -7.30 -9.43 1.58
N GLY A 52 -6.40 -8.46 1.71
CA GLY A 52 -6.49 -7.39 2.70
C GLY A 52 -7.72 -6.50 2.49
N ILE A 53 -7.96 -6.02 1.27
CA ILE A 53 -9.09 -5.12 0.97
C ILE A 53 -10.45 -5.84 1.00
N THR A 54 -10.47 -7.15 0.75
CA THR A 54 -11.68 -7.97 0.80
C THR A 54 -11.90 -8.69 2.13
N SER A 55 -11.03 -8.44 3.12
CA SER A 55 -11.12 -9.02 4.45
C SER A 55 -12.47 -8.70 5.12
N SER A 56 -13.00 -9.66 5.88
CA SER A 56 -14.15 -9.43 6.77
C SER A 56 -13.78 -8.68 8.06
N ASP A 57 -12.49 -8.46 8.31
CA ASP A 57 -12.03 -7.58 9.38
C ASP A 57 -11.94 -6.15 8.85
N ASP A 58 -12.91 -5.32 9.25
CA ASP A 58 -13.01 -3.91 8.84
C ASP A 58 -11.74 -3.11 9.13
N ARG A 59 -10.99 -3.44 10.18
CA ARG A 59 -9.74 -2.75 10.52
C ARG A 59 -8.66 -3.04 9.48
N LEU A 60 -8.55 -4.31 9.05
CA LEU A 60 -7.60 -4.72 8.03
C LEU A 60 -8.02 -4.22 6.64
N ALA A 61 -9.32 -4.31 6.31
CA ALA A 61 -9.85 -3.80 5.06
C ALA A 61 -9.59 -2.29 4.94
N ASN A 62 -9.89 -1.52 5.99
CA ASN A 62 -9.63 -0.10 6.02
C ASN A 62 -8.13 0.22 5.95
N ALA A 63 -7.28 -0.47 6.73
CA ALA A 63 -5.83 -0.26 6.66
C ALA A 63 -5.25 -0.57 5.26
N THR A 64 -5.78 -1.58 4.58
CA THR A 64 -5.35 -1.92 3.21
C THR A 64 -5.83 -0.89 2.20
N ALA A 65 -7.09 -0.46 2.30
CA ALA A 65 -7.67 0.53 1.40
C ALA A 65 -7.02 1.92 1.59
N THR A 66 -7.23 2.54 2.76
CA THR A 66 -6.86 3.93 3.03
C THR A 66 -5.41 4.07 3.46
N GLY A 67 -4.87 3.07 4.18
CA GLY A 67 -3.48 3.07 4.60
C GLY A 67 -2.55 2.74 3.44
N LEU A 68 -2.72 1.58 2.80
CA LEU A 68 -1.76 1.05 1.83
C LEU A 68 -1.99 1.57 0.40
N ILE A 69 -3.18 1.33 -0.17
CA ILE A 69 -3.44 1.62 -1.60
C ILE A 69 -3.39 3.12 -1.87
N GLU A 70 -4.00 3.96 -1.03
CA GLU A 70 -3.94 5.41 -1.21
C GLU A 70 -2.52 5.95 -1.07
N ALA A 71 -1.72 5.40 -0.15
CA ALA A 71 -0.32 5.81 -0.01
C ALA A 71 0.51 5.47 -1.26
N ILE A 72 0.24 4.32 -1.89
CA ILE A 72 0.86 3.94 -3.16
C ILE A 72 0.47 4.93 -4.25
N ILE A 73 -0.83 5.24 -4.41
CA ILE A 73 -1.33 6.19 -5.42
C ILE A 73 -0.72 7.57 -5.24
N ASN A 74 -0.70 8.08 -4.00
CA ASN A 74 -0.14 9.39 -3.71
C ASN A 74 1.37 9.43 -4.05
N ASN A 75 2.09 8.35 -3.77
CA ASN A 75 3.52 8.22 -4.09
C ASN A 75 3.78 7.99 -5.58
N SER A 76 2.79 7.51 -6.34
CA SER A 76 2.92 7.20 -7.77
C SER A 76 2.65 8.39 -8.69
N THR A 77 2.13 9.51 -8.16
CA THR A 77 1.83 10.74 -8.91
C THR A 77 3.02 11.30 -9.69
N SER A 78 4.24 11.11 -9.19
CA SER A 78 5.49 11.54 -9.83
C SER A 78 6.06 10.52 -10.83
N ASN A 79 5.57 9.27 -10.84
CA ASN A 79 6.09 8.17 -11.67
C ASN A 79 4.95 7.39 -12.37
N PRO A 80 4.32 7.95 -13.42
CA PRO A 80 3.16 7.33 -14.09
C PRO A 80 3.43 5.97 -14.74
N GLU A 81 4.66 5.73 -15.23
CA GLU A 81 5.02 4.45 -15.85
C GLU A 81 5.11 3.32 -14.80
N GLN A 82 5.73 3.60 -13.66
CA GLN A 82 5.79 2.67 -12.53
C GLN A 82 4.38 2.40 -11.96
N TRP A 83 3.54 3.44 -11.88
CA TRP A 83 2.13 3.29 -11.53
C TRP A 83 1.43 2.31 -12.45
N LYS A 84 1.56 2.49 -13.77
CA LYS A 84 0.92 1.63 -14.76
C LYS A 84 1.32 0.16 -14.57
N ASN A 85 2.60 -0.12 -14.38
CA ASN A 85 3.09 -1.48 -14.13
C ASN A 85 2.50 -2.06 -12.84
N PHE A 86 2.40 -1.25 -11.79
CA PHE A 86 1.80 -1.66 -10.52
C PHE A 86 0.29 -1.94 -10.68
N GLU A 87 -0.44 -1.05 -11.35
CA GLU A 87 -1.88 -1.12 -11.59
C GLU A 87 -2.27 -2.33 -12.46
N GLU A 88 -1.41 -2.74 -13.40
CA GLU A 88 -1.61 -3.94 -14.23
C GLU A 88 -1.60 -5.22 -13.41
N GLY A 89 -0.93 -5.24 -12.26
CA GLY A 89 -0.89 -6.38 -11.35
C GLY A 89 -2.01 -6.43 -10.31
N LEU A 90 -2.70 -5.31 -10.07
CA LEU A 90 -3.81 -5.26 -9.11
C LEU A 90 -4.96 -6.17 -9.54
N LEU A 91 -5.55 -6.84 -8.55
CA LEU A 91 -6.70 -7.72 -8.74
C LEU A 91 -8.01 -6.92 -8.62
N LYS A 92 -9.15 -7.58 -8.83
CA LYS A 92 -10.43 -6.91 -9.09
C LYS A 92 -10.79 -5.82 -8.08
N LYS A 93 -10.84 -6.13 -6.78
CA LYS A 93 -11.31 -5.19 -5.75
C LYS A 93 -10.30 -4.12 -5.41
N SER A 94 -9.03 -4.52 -5.31
CA SER A 94 -7.93 -3.58 -5.11
C SER A 94 -7.80 -2.59 -6.28
N LYS A 95 -7.97 -3.04 -7.52
CA LYS A 95 -7.98 -2.19 -8.73
C LYS A 95 -9.21 -1.29 -8.80
N GLU A 96 -10.42 -1.80 -8.53
CA GLU A 96 -11.66 -1.00 -8.46
C GLU A 96 -11.49 0.17 -7.48
N TYR A 97 -10.97 -0.10 -6.27
CA TYR A 97 -10.72 0.93 -5.27
C TYR A 97 -9.66 1.94 -5.73
N ALA A 98 -8.53 1.45 -6.23
CA ALA A 98 -7.42 2.30 -6.64
C ALA A 98 -7.81 3.31 -7.74
N LEU A 99 -8.55 2.86 -8.75
CA LEU A 99 -9.05 3.72 -9.82
C LEU A 99 -10.09 4.72 -9.31
N ALA A 100 -10.93 4.33 -8.36
CA ALA A 100 -11.91 5.23 -7.74
C ALA A 100 -11.23 6.36 -6.95
N VAL A 101 -10.14 6.06 -6.24
CA VAL A 101 -9.32 7.07 -5.54
C VAL A 101 -8.63 7.98 -6.54
N LEU A 102 -7.99 7.42 -7.57
CA LEU A 102 -7.26 8.20 -8.57
C LEU A 102 -8.17 9.18 -9.33
N ALA A 103 -9.44 8.81 -9.58
CA ALA A 103 -10.42 9.69 -10.20
C ALA A 103 -10.85 10.90 -9.33
N GLN A 104 -10.52 10.89 -8.04
CA GLN A 104 -10.84 11.96 -7.08
C GLN A 104 -9.64 12.88 -6.80
N ASN A 105 -8.43 12.52 -7.25
CA ASN A 105 -7.19 13.27 -7.11
C ASN A 105 -6.90 14.14 -8.34
#